data_AF-A0A833LZP1-F1
#
_entry.id   AF-A0A833LZP1-F1
#
_cell.length_a   1.000
_cell.length_b   1.000
_cell.length_c   1.000
_cell.angle_alpha   90.00
_cell.angle_beta   90.00
_cell.angle_gamma   90.00
#
_symmetry.space_group_name_H-M   'P 1'
#
loop_
_entity.id
_entity.type
_entity.pdbx_description
1 polymer ?
#
loop_
_entity_poly.entity_id
_entity_poly.type
_entity_poly.pdbx_seq_one_letter_code
_entity_poly.pdbx_strand_id
1 'polypeptide(L)'
;MTGNLTSYLLQFAVLLLGIALLIVNRYWNKGPAVDASGIFFINIFWITMVLGHDLPIWSALRNTVAGGLILLSILAINLIAVAVLAFFY
;
A
#
# COMPACT_ATOMS: atom_id res chain seq x y z
N MET A 1 20.95 -10.66 11.93
CA MET A 1 19.48 -10.85 12.01
C MET A 1 18.91 -9.80 12.96
N THR A 2 18.76 -8.56 12.50
CA THR A 2 18.06 -7.50 13.23
C THR A 2 17.26 -6.71 12.21
N GLY A 3 16.27 -7.39 11.61
CA GLY A 3 15.10 -6.66 11.11
C GLY A 3 14.47 -6.05 12.36
N ASN A 4 14.77 -4.77 12.60
CA ASN A 4 14.50 -4.06 13.83
C ASN A 4 13.01 -4.21 14.15
N LEU A 5 12.63 -4.59 15.38
CA LEU A 5 11.23 -4.68 15.83
C LEU A 5 10.41 -3.45 15.37
N THR A 6 11.06 -2.29 15.35
CA THR A 6 10.58 -1.03 14.78
C THR A 6 10.04 -1.14 13.35
N SER A 7 10.73 -1.83 12.45
CA SER A 7 10.29 -2.01 11.05
C SER A 7 8.98 -2.78 10.97
N TYR A 8 8.81 -3.86 11.75
CA TYR A 8 7.55 -4.60 11.79
C TYR A 8 6.41 -3.78 12.42
N LEU A 9 6.70 -3.01 13.46
CA LEU A 9 5.72 -2.11 14.07
C LEU A 9 5.27 -1.02 13.09
N LEU A 10 6.19 -0.44 12.32
CA LEU A 10 5.86 0.55 11.30
C LEU A 10 5.02 -0.06 10.17
N GLN A 11 5.36 -1.27 9.72
CA GLN A 11 4.56 -1.99 8.73
C GLN A 11 3.13 -2.25 9.23
N PHE A 12 3.01 -2.71 10.47
CA PHE A 12 1.72 -2.95 11.09
C PHE A 12 0.91 -1.65 11.23
N ALA A 13 1.55 -0.53 11.59
CA ALA A 13 0.91 0.77 11.65
C ALA A 13 0.38 1.24 10.28
N VAL A 14 1.13 0.99 9.19
CA VAL A 14 0.68 1.29 7.82
C VAL A 14 -0.55 0.46 7.45
N LEU A 15 -0.58 -0.83 7.78
CA LEU A 15 -1.75 -1.68 7.57
C LEU A 15 -2.96 -1.18 8.36
N LEU A 16 -2.77 -0.89 9.65
CA LEU A 16 -3.83 -0.38 10.52
C LEU A 16 -4.39 0.95 10.00
N LEU A 17 -3.54 1.85 9.51
CA LEU A 17 -3.97 3.11 8.91
C LEU A 17 -4.84 2.88 7.67
N GLY A 18 -4.43 1.96 6.79
CA GLY A 18 -5.22 1.59 5.62
C GLY A 18 -6.60 1.05 5.99
N ILE A 19 -6.67 0.12 6.94
CA ILE A 19 -7.94 -0.44 7.45
C ILE A 19 -8.79 0.64 8.12
N ALA A 20 -8.19 1.50 8.94
CA ALA A 20 -8.89 2.58 9.61
C ALA A 20 -9.55 3.52 8.60
N LEU A 21 -8.85 3.89 7.52
CA LEU A 21 -9.41 4.71 6.44
C LEU A 21 -10.64 4.07 5.78
N LEU A 22 -10.59 2.76 5.49
CA LEU A 22 -11.74 2.03 4.96
C LEU A 22 -12.94 2.04 5.92
N ILE A 23 -12.70 1.93 7.24
CA ILE A 23 -13.77 1.92 8.25
C ILE A 23 -14.37 3.32 8.43
N VAL A 24 -13.53 4.37 8.41
CA VAL A 24 -14.00 5.74 8.65
C VAL A 24 -14.56 6.41 7.39
N ASN A 25 -14.48 5.79 6.21
CA ASN A 25 -14.91 6.33 4.92
C ASN A 25 -16.28 7.04 4.97
N ARG A 26 -17.24 6.47 5.71
CA ARG A 26 -18.62 6.91 5.87
C ARG A 26 -18.78 8.23 6.61
N TYR A 27 -17.73 8.67 7.30
CA TYR A 27 -17.70 9.96 8.00
C TYR A 27 -17.10 11.08 7.16
N TRP A 28 -16.63 10.78 5.95
CA TRP A 28 -16.01 11.76 5.05
C TRP A 28 -16.92 12.06 3.88
N ASN A 29 -16.95 13.34 3.49
CA ASN A 29 -17.76 13.81 2.36
C ASN A 29 -17.34 13.16 1.01
N LYS A 30 -16.10 12.68 0.92
CA LYS A 30 -15.50 12.03 -0.25
C LYS A 30 -15.14 10.57 0.03
N GLY A 31 -16.12 9.79 0.48
CA GLY A 31 -15.97 8.39 0.87
C GLY A 31 -15.15 7.53 -0.12
N PRO A 32 -15.43 7.56 -1.44
CA PRO A 32 -14.68 6.79 -2.43
C PRO A 32 -13.18 7.12 -2.49
N ALA A 33 -12.81 8.40 -2.31
CA ALA A 33 -11.41 8.83 -2.29
C ALA A 33 -10.69 8.32 -1.03
N VAL A 34 -11.41 8.30 0.10
CA VAL A 34 -10.92 7.75 1.37
C VAL A 34 -10.73 6.23 1.26
N ASP A 35 -11.64 5.53 0.56
CA ASP A 35 -11.50 4.10 0.30
C ASP A 35 -10.28 3.78 -0.55
N ALA A 36 -10.10 4.50 -1.66
CA ALA A 36 -8.92 4.36 -2.51
C ALA A 36 -7.63 4.64 -1.72
N SER A 37 -7.66 5.62 -0.80
CA SER A 37 -6.52 5.92 0.07
C SER A 37 -6.24 4.79 1.07
N GLY A 38 -7.28 4.16 1.63
CA GLY A 38 -7.13 2.97 2.47
C GLY A 38 -6.47 1.82 1.71
N ILE A 39 -6.92 1.57 0.48
CA ILE A 39 -6.33 0.56 -0.43
C ILE A 39 -4.87 0.90 -0.75
N PHE A 40 -4.52 2.18 -0.93
CA PHE A 40 -3.15 2.63 -1.16
C PHE A 40 -2.21 2.20 -0.03
N PHE A 41 -2.58 2.46 1.22
CA PHE A 41 -1.77 2.08 2.39
C PHE A 41 -1.65 0.56 2.54
N ILE A 42 -2.72 -0.18 2.26
CA ILE A 42 -2.69 -1.66 2.26
C ILE A 42 -1.73 -2.18 1.17
N ASN A 43 -1.73 -1.57 -0.01
CA ASN A 43 -0.80 -1.92 -1.09
C ASN A 43 0.65 -1.64 -0.71
N ILE A 44 0.94 -0.51 -0.05
CA ILE A 44 2.29 -0.22 0.47
C ILE A 44 2.72 -1.30 1.46
N PHE A 45 1.87 -1.61 2.45
CA PHE A 45 2.16 -2.66 3.43
C PHE A 45 2.45 -3.99 2.73
N TRP A 46 1.58 -4.41 1.81
CA TRP A 46 1.74 -5.68 1.11
C TRP A 46 3.05 -5.72 0.33
N ILE A 47 3.32 -4.72 -0.52
CA ILE A 47 4.52 -4.66 -1.34
C ILE A 47 5.78 -4.70 -0.46
N THR A 48 5.80 -3.93 0.63
CA THR A 48 7.00 -3.83 1.46
C THR A 48 7.23 -5.03 2.38
N MET A 49 6.17 -5.64 2.92
CA MET A 49 6.27 -6.92 3.63
C MET A 49 6.69 -8.06 2.70
N VAL A 50 6.09 -8.13 1.52
CA VAL A 50 6.36 -9.16 0.53
C VAL A 50 7.78 -9.06 -0.02
N LEU A 51 8.29 -7.86 -0.26
CA LEU A 51 9.69 -7.65 -0.64
C LEU A 51 10.67 -7.95 0.50
N GLY A 52 10.21 -7.80 1.76
CA GLY A 52 10.98 -8.07 2.96
C GLY A 52 11.09 -9.56 3.34
N HIS A 53 10.26 -10.43 2.77
CA HIS A 53 10.29 -11.87 3.00
C HIS A 53 10.74 -12.63 1.75
N ASP A 54 11.75 -13.50 1.89
CA ASP A 54 12.36 -14.24 0.77
C ASP A 54 11.49 -15.42 0.31
N LEU A 55 10.35 -15.11 -0.30
CA LEU A 55 9.57 -16.08 -1.03
C LEU A 55 10.02 -16.08 -2.52
N PRO A 56 10.15 -17.25 -3.17
CA PRO A 56 10.80 -17.36 -4.50
C PRO A 56 10.18 -16.50 -5.61
N ILE A 57 8.85 -16.44 -5.67
CA ILE A 57 8.10 -15.62 -6.63
C ILE A 57 8.37 -14.12 -6.43
N TRP A 58 8.54 -13.71 -5.18
CA TRP A 58 8.70 -12.31 -4.79
C TRP A 58 10.15 -11.84 -4.88
N SER A 59 11.10 -12.76 -4.70
CA SER A 59 12.52 -12.55 -5.03
C SER A 59 12.71 -12.19 -6.51
N ALA A 60 11.99 -12.85 -7.42
CA ALA A 60 12.03 -12.51 -8.85
C ALA A 60 11.51 -11.09 -9.13
N LEU A 61 10.46 -10.65 -8.42
CA LEU A 61 9.91 -9.29 -8.53
C LEU A 61 10.86 -8.23 -7.94
N ARG A 62 11.55 -8.52 -6.83
CA ARG A 62 12.52 -7.62 -6.19
C ARG A 62 13.80 -7.44 -7.00
N ASN A 63 14.31 -8.53 -7.54
CA ASN A 63 15.66 -8.57 -8.13
C ASN A 63 15.68 -8.27 -9.64
N THR A 64 14.52 -7.96 -10.23
CA THR A 64 14.41 -7.58 -11.65
C THR A 64 13.86 -6.17 -11.79
N VAL A 65 14.39 -5.41 -12.76
CA VAL A 65 13.90 -4.06 -13.08
C VAL A 65 12.42 -4.10 -13.46
N ALA A 66 12.01 -5.11 -14.23
CA ALA A 66 10.62 -5.30 -14.63
C ALA A 66 9.69 -5.50 -13.43
N GLY A 67 10.09 -6.31 -12.45
CA GLY A 67 9.30 -6.52 -11.23
C GLY A 67 9.19 -5.27 -10.36
N GLY A 68 10.28 -4.52 -10.20
CA GLY A 68 10.25 -3.22 -9.52
C GLY A 68 9.33 -2.22 -10.19
N LEU A 69 9.35 -2.15 -11.53
CA LEU A 69 8.43 -1.32 -12.30
C LEU A 69 6.97 -1.72 -12.11
N ILE A 70 6.65 -3.01 -12.07
CA ILE A 70 5.27 -3.50 -11.83
C ILE A 70 4.79 -3.05 -10.43
N LEU A 71 5.60 -3.24 -9.40
CA LEU A 71 5.24 -2.86 -8.03
C LEU A 71 5.03 -1.35 -7.89
N LEU A 72 5.89 -0.53 -8.53
CA LEU A 72 5.71 0.92 -8.58
C LEU A 72 4.46 1.32 -9.37
N SER A 73 4.16 0.62 -10.47
CA SER A 73 2.98 0.88 -11.28
C SER A 73 1.68 0.69 -10.48
N ILE A 74 1.62 -0.34 -9.62
CA ILE A 74 0.47 -0.58 -8.74
C ILE A 74 0.24 0.63 -7.82
N LEU A 75 1.31 1.15 -7.20
CA LEU A 75 1.20 2.32 -6.34
C LEU A 75 0.84 3.58 -7.12
N ALA A 76 1.45 3.80 -8.28
CA ALA A 76 1.20 4.97 -9.12
C ALA A 76 -0.24 5.00 -9.63
N ILE A 77 -0.75 3.89 -10.15
CA ILE A 77 -2.14 3.77 -10.63
C ILE A 77 -3.12 4.02 -9.49
N ASN A 78 -2.86 3.43 -8.32
CA ASN A 78 -3.74 3.63 -7.17
C ASN A 78 -3.71 5.08 -6.67
N LEU A 79 -2.54 5.73 -6.66
CA LEU A 79 -2.42 7.14 -6.32
C LEU A 79 -3.14 8.05 -7.31
N ILE A 80 -3.09 7.75 -8.61
CA ILE A 80 -3.87 8.44 -9.64
C ILE A 80 -5.37 8.26 -9.36
N ALA A 81 -5.81 7.04 -9.04
CA ALA A 81 -7.21 6.78 -8.70
C ALA A 81 -7.66 7.58 -7.46
N VAL A 82 -6.82 7.65 -6.42
CA VAL A 82 -7.08 8.49 -5.24
C VAL A 82 -7.23 9.95 -5.65
N ALA A 83 -6.31 10.49 -6.44
CA ALA A 83 -6.36 11.88 -6.87
C ALA A 83 -7.64 12.17 -7.68
N VAL A 84 -7.96 11.32 -8.67
CA VAL A 84 -9.17 11.45 -9.48
C VAL A 84 -10.41 11.42 -8.61
N LEU A 85 -10.53 10.43 -7.72
CA LEU A 85 -11.69 10.33 -6.82
C LEU A 85 -11.75 11.53 -5.87
N ALA A 86 -10.61 12.01 -5.36
CA ALA A 86 -10.56 13.17 -4.49
C ALA A 86 -10.93 14.48 -5.18
N PHE A 87 -10.72 14.61 -6.49
CA PHE A 87 -11.13 15.80 -7.25
C PHE A 87 -12.60 15.72 -7.67
N PHE A 88 -13.07 14.56 -8.14
CA PHE A 88 -14.37 14.44 -8.80
C PHE A 88 -15.50 13.85 -7.94
N TYR A 89 -15.18 13.10 -6.88
CA TYR A 89 -16.14 12.42 -5.98
C TYR A 89 -15.83 12.76 -4.51
#